data_AF-A0A944RNX7-F1
#
_entry.id   AF-A0A944RNX7-F1
#
_cell.length_a   1.000
_cell.length_b   1.000
_cell.length_c   1.000
_cell.angle_alpha   90.00
_cell.angle_beta   90.00
_cell.angle_gamma   90.00
#
_symmetry.space_group_name_H-M   'P 1'
#
loop_
_entity.id
_entity.type
_entity.pdbx_description
1 polymer ?
#
loop_
_entity_poly.entity_id
_entity_poly.type
_entity_poly.pdbx_seq_one_letter_code
_entity_poly.pdbx_strand_id
1 'polypeptide(L)'
;MNSSDNNYDAIIIGAGLGGLITGAILAKLEGMKVLVLEKEETIGGKLFTFEHYEGDEKTFLKKLYTHSRSRLVDSSSDFSEMIGNKTFSKYIIEGGWHSFINSDRSRQSFIAQALGENLKVFGNEGFRLYGEDKWEELRYLQRNWTKEDFQEGKVVSREMNLMSKEEAEEYDNID
;
A
#
# COMPACT_ATOMS: atom_id res chain seq x y z
N MET A 1 17.97 -38.10 -15.34
CA MET A 1 17.37 -36.77 -15.12
C MET A 1 18.36 -36.00 -14.28
N ASN A 2 19.02 -34.99 -14.86
CA ASN A 2 19.98 -34.17 -14.13
C ASN A 2 19.21 -33.36 -13.09
N SER A 3 19.51 -33.57 -11.80
CA SER A 3 19.07 -32.67 -10.73
C SER A 3 19.75 -31.34 -10.99
N SER A 4 19.04 -30.39 -11.59
CA SER A 4 19.45 -28.99 -11.54
C SER A 4 19.60 -28.63 -10.05
N ASP A 5 20.80 -28.23 -9.63
CA ASP A 5 21.09 -27.81 -8.26
C ASP A 5 20.13 -26.68 -7.86
N ASN A 6 19.07 -27.04 -7.14
CA ASN A 6 18.08 -26.14 -6.56
C ASN A 6 18.63 -25.44 -5.30
N ASN A 7 19.93 -25.15 -5.31
CA ASN A 7 20.56 -24.36 -4.27
C ASN A 7 20.24 -22.89 -4.55
N TYR A 8 19.74 -22.21 -3.53
CA TYR A 8 19.47 -20.78 -3.47
C TYR A 8 20.25 -20.20 -2.31
N ASP A 9 20.82 -19.02 -2.47
CA ASP A 9 21.55 -18.34 -1.40
C ASP A 9 20.58 -17.71 -0.39
N ALA A 10 19.37 -17.36 -0.83
CA ALA A 10 18.28 -16.87 0.00
C ALA A 10 16.93 -17.37 -0.48
N ILE A 11 16.05 -17.70 0.48
CA ILE A 11 14.64 -18.00 0.24
C ILE A 11 13.79 -16.96 0.97
N ILE A 12 12.93 -16.27 0.24
CA ILE A 12 11.99 -15.28 0.76
C ILE A 12 10.58 -15.85 0.67
N ILE A 13 9.88 -15.86 1.80
CA ILE A 13 8.48 -16.28 1.87
C ILE A 13 7.59 -15.04 1.94
N GLY A 14 6.77 -14.84 0.91
CA GLY A 14 5.85 -13.73 0.72
C GLY A 14 6.32 -12.76 -0.37
N ALA A 15 5.51 -12.59 -1.41
CA ALA A 15 5.70 -11.63 -2.50
C ALA A 15 4.97 -10.31 -2.25
N GLY A 16 4.95 -9.85 -0.99
CA GLY A 16 4.60 -8.47 -0.67
C GLY A 16 5.72 -7.50 -1.03
N LEU A 17 5.46 -6.19 -0.93
CA LEU A 17 6.45 -5.15 -1.28
C LEU A 17 7.81 -5.35 -0.61
N GLY A 18 7.82 -5.66 0.69
CA GLY A 18 9.06 -5.90 1.43
C GLY A 18 9.85 -7.11 0.93
N GLY A 19 9.15 -8.22 0.64
CA GLY A 19 9.79 -9.44 0.12
C GLY A 19 10.33 -9.25 -1.30
N LEU A 20 9.55 -8.61 -2.17
CA LEU A 20 9.97 -8.31 -3.54
C LEU A 20 11.15 -7.33 -3.59
N ILE A 21 11.12 -6.25 -2.81
CA ILE A 21 12.22 -5.29 -2.72
C ILE A 21 13.49 -5.98 -2.18
N THR A 22 13.36 -6.75 -1.11
CA THR A 22 14.50 -7.47 -0.52
C THR A 22 15.10 -8.44 -1.52
N GLY A 23 14.25 -9.23 -2.20
CA GLY A 23 14.70 -10.19 -3.21
C GLY A 23 15.39 -9.50 -4.38
N ALA A 24 14.86 -8.37 -4.85
CA ALA A 24 15.47 -7.60 -5.93
C ALA A 24 16.84 -7.03 -5.54
N ILE A 25 16.98 -6.51 -4.32
CA ILE A 25 18.27 -6.02 -3.79
C ILE A 25 19.28 -7.15 -3.70
N LEU A 26 18.93 -8.27 -3.05
CA LEU A 26 19.84 -9.41 -2.89
C LEU A 26 20.24 -9.99 -4.25
N ALA A 27 19.31 -10.09 -5.20
CA ALA A 27 19.61 -10.61 -6.53
C ALA A 27 20.47 -9.66 -7.37
N LYS A 28 20.11 -8.36 -7.44
CA LYS A 28 20.72 -7.42 -8.38
C LYS A 28 21.96 -6.74 -7.83
N LEU A 29 21.98 -6.40 -6.54
CA LEU A 29 23.08 -5.67 -5.92
C LEU A 29 24.09 -6.60 -5.25
N GLU A 30 23.63 -7.70 -4.64
CA GLU A 30 24.50 -8.67 -3.95
C GLU A 30 24.83 -9.90 -4.82
N GLY A 31 24.20 -10.06 -5.98
CA GLY A 31 24.46 -11.18 -6.91
C GLY A 31 23.99 -12.55 -6.41
N MET A 32 23.08 -12.59 -5.44
CA MET A 32 22.56 -13.83 -4.85
C MET A 32 21.52 -14.51 -5.74
N LYS A 33 21.50 -15.84 -5.75
CA LYS A 33 20.41 -16.65 -6.33
C LYS A 33 19.26 -16.73 -5.33
N VAL A 34 18.24 -15.89 -5.53
CA VAL A 34 17.10 -15.76 -4.61
C VAL A 34 15.87 -16.53 -5.13
N LEU A 35 15.21 -17.29 -4.24
CA LEU A 35 13.87 -17.85 -4.47
C LEU A 35 12.83 -17.03 -3.69
N VAL A 36 11.80 -16.52 -4.37
CA VAL A 36 10.64 -15.91 -3.72
C VAL A 36 9.45 -16.84 -3.85
N LEU A 37 8.81 -17.18 -2.73
CA LEU A 37 7.63 -18.03 -2.68
C LEU A 37 6.41 -17.20 -2.26
N GLU A 38 5.33 -17.28 -3.02
CA GLU A 38 4.03 -16.69 -2.69
C GLU A 38 2.98 -17.80 -2.64
N LYS A 39 2.12 -17.76 -1.64
CA LYS A 39 1.04 -18.75 -1.48
C LYS A 39 -0.17 -18.42 -2.37
N GLU A 40 -0.37 -17.14 -2.66
CA GLU A 40 -1.46 -16.66 -3.49
C GLU A 40 -1.06 -16.67 -4.98
N GLU A 41 -2.06 -16.70 -5.87
CA GLU A 41 -1.83 -16.63 -7.32
C GLU A 41 -1.35 -15.25 -7.79
N THR A 42 -1.50 -14.24 -6.93
CA THR A 42 -1.19 -12.83 -7.21
C THR A 42 -0.13 -12.32 -6.25
N ILE A 43 0.86 -11.61 -6.79
CA ILE A 43 1.84 -10.88 -5.99
C ILE A 43 1.25 -9.60 -5.38
N GLY A 44 1.99 -8.98 -4.45
CA GLY A 44 1.64 -7.71 -3.81
C GLY A 44 1.29 -7.83 -2.32
N GLY A 45 0.95 -9.03 -1.84
CA GLY A 45 0.59 -9.26 -0.44
C GLY A 45 -0.61 -8.39 -0.02
N LYS A 46 -0.42 -7.49 0.95
CA LYS A 46 -1.46 -6.51 1.34
C LYS A 46 -1.67 -5.39 0.29
N LEU A 47 -0.68 -5.18 -0.60
CA LEU A 47 -0.74 -4.21 -1.71
C LEU A 47 -1.27 -4.85 -2.99
N PHE A 48 -2.06 -5.90 -2.88
CA PHE A 48 -2.54 -6.59 -4.06
C PHE A 48 -3.35 -5.64 -4.94
N THR A 49 -3.32 -5.91 -6.24
CA THR A 49 -4.06 -5.16 -7.24
C THR A 49 -4.90 -6.13 -8.06
N PHE A 50 -6.15 -5.78 -8.34
CA PHE A 50 -6.93 -6.43 -9.41
C PHE A 50 -6.79 -5.62 -10.67
N GLU A 51 -6.22 -6.21 -11.69
CA GLU A 51 -6.20 -5.63 -13.01
C GLU A 51 -7.23 -6.34 -13.87
N HIS A 52 -8.09 -5.56 -14.52
CA HIS A 52 -8.95 -6.06 -15.59
C HIS A 52 -9.79 -7.28 -15.20
N TYR A 53 -10.46 -7.21 -14.05
CA TYR A 53 -11.14 -8.36 -13.47
C TYR A 53 -12.37 -8.82 -14.29
N GLU A 54 -12.38 -10.10 -14.67
CA GLU A 54 -13.49 -10.75 -15.40
C GLU A 54 -14.03 -12.02 -14.72
N GLY A 55 -13.67 -12.25 -13.45
CA GLY A 55 -14.11 -13.42 -12.69
C GLY A 55 -15.50 -13.27 -12.07
N ASP A 56 -15.85 -14.20 -11.18
CA ASP A 56 -17.14 -14.21 -10.48
C ASP A 56 -17.15 -13.36 -9.19
N GLU A 57 -18.34 -12.97 -8.77
CA GLU A 57 -18.55 -12.15 -7.57
C GLU A 57 -17.92 -12.74 -6.30
N LYS A 58 -18.07 -14.05 -6.09
CA LYS A 58 -17.57 -14.72 -4.88
C LYS A 58 -16.04 -14.65 -4.84
N THR A 59 -15.38 -14.86 -5.97
CA THR A 59 -13.94 -14.72 -6.09
C THR A 59 -13.49 -13.27 -5.86
N PHE A 60 -14.21 -12.29 -6.41
CA PHE A 60 -13.92 -10.87 -6.21
C PHE A 60 -13.97 -10.49 -4.73
N LEU A 61 -15.09 -10.79 -4.05
CA LEU A 61 -15.30 -10.48 -2.64
C LEU A 61 -14.31 -11.22 -1.73
N LYS A 62 -14.01 -12.50 -2.05
CA LYS A 62 -13.00 -13.27 -1.33
C LYS A 62 -11.63 -12.61 -1.42
N LYS A 63 -11.23 -12.16 -2.61
CA LYS A 63 -9.93 -11.53 -2.80
C LYS A 63 -9.85 -10.20 -2.03
N LEU A 64 -10.89 -9.35 -2.07
CA LEU A 64 -10.96 -8.13 -1.24
C LEU A 64 -10.76 -8.46 0.25
N TYR A 65 -11.55 -9.38 0.78
CA TYR A 65 -11.49 -9.69 2.20
C TYR A 65 -10.15 -10.31 2.63
N THR A 66 -9.58 -11.19 1.81
CA THR A 66 -8.37 -11.94 2.16
C THR A 66 -7.15 -11.05 2.24
N HIS A 67 -7.05 -10.05 1.37
CA HIS A 67 -5.82 -9.27 1.23
C HIS A 67 -5.89 -7.88 1.88
N SER A 68 -7.06 -7.25 1.94
CA SER A 68 -7.24 -5.93 2.56
C SER A 68 -8.23 -5.87 3.71
N ARG A 69 -8.85 -7.00 4.08
CA ARG A 69 -9.92 -7.06 5.09
C ARG A 69 -11.13 -6.18 4.76
N SER A 70 -11.27 -5.75 3.51
CA SER A 70 -12.40 -4.96 3.03
C SER A 70 -13.63 -5.84 2.79
N ARG A 71 -14.82 -5.28 2.97
CA ARG A 71 -16.11 -5.91 2.68
C ARG A 71 -17.00 -4.92 1.91
N LEU A 72 -17.81 -5.44 0.99
CA LEU A 72 -18.88 -4.67 0.38
C LEU A 72 -19.98 -4.46 1.42
N VAL A 73 -20.25 -3.20 1.76
CA VAL A 73 -21.30 -2.83 2.72
C VAL A 73 -22.58 -2.41 1.99
N ASP A 74 -22.43 -1.60 0.95
CA ASP A 74 -23.52 -1.08 0.14
C ASP A 74 -23.04 -0.78 -1.28
N SER A 75 -23.98 -0.70 -2.22
CA SER A 75 -23.73 -0.31 -3.60
C SER A 75 -24.98 0.34 -4.20
N SER A 76 -24.83 1.50 -4.83
CA SER A 76 -25.92 2.18 -5.55
C SER A 76 -26.42 1.40 -6.77
N SER A 77 -25.61 0.46 -7.27
CA SER A 77 -25.93 -0.43 -8.38
C SER A 77 -25.81 -1.87 -7.94
N ASP A 78 -26.60 -2.78 -8.51
CA ASP A 78 -26.52 -4.20 -8.18
C ASP A 78 -25.12 -4.76 -8.48
N PHE A 79 -24.45 -5.30 -7.47
CA PHE A 79 -23.05 -5.71 -7.60
C PHE A 79 -22.90 -6.95 -8.51
N SER A 80 -23.85 -7.88 -8.44
CA SER A 80 -23.87 -9.06 -9.32
C SER A 80 -24.01 -8.66 -10.79
N GLU A 81 -24.87 -7.68 -11.07
CA GLU A 81 -25.01 -7.11 -12.41
C GLU A 81 -23.71 -6.43 -12.88
N MET A 82 -23.04 -5.66 -12.01
CA MET A 82 -21.76 -5.03 -12.35
C MET A 82 -20.69 -6.07 -12.72
N ILE A 83 -20.63 -7.19 -11.99
CA ILE A 83 -19.74 -8.31 -12.28
C ILE A 83 -20.13 -8.95 -13.62
N GLY A 84 -21.41 -9.25 -13.85
CA GLY A 84 -21.91 -9.83 -15.09
C GLY A 84 -21.63 -8.97 -16.33
N ASN A 85 -21.71 -7.65 -16.17
CA ASN A 85 -21.40 -6.66 -17.19
C ASN A 85 -19.89 -6.45 -17.39
N LYS A 86 -19.04 -7.19 -16.67
CA LYS A 86 -17.57 -7.05 -16.66
C LYS A 86 -17.14 -5.62 -16.38
N THR A 87 -17.82 -4.92 -15.50
CA THR A 87 -17.55 -3.50 -15.21
C THR A 87 -16.09 -3.27 -14.84
N PHE A 88 -15.53 -4.18 -14.03
CA PHE A 88 -14.16 -4.10 -13.52
C PHE A 88 -13.07 -4.53 -14.51
N SER A 89 -13.41 -5.00 -15.72
CA SER A 89 -12.43 -5.37 -16.75
C SER A 89 -11.67 -4.16 -17.30
N LYS A 90 -12.20 -2.96 -17.10
CA LYS A 90 -11.60 -1.70 -17.58
C LYS A 90 -10.80 -0.96 -16.50
N TYR A 91 -10.69 -1.55 -15.30
CA TYR A 91 -10.12 -0.87 -14.15
C TYR A 91 -8.95 -1.65 -13.57
N ILE A 92 -8.10 -0.88 -12.88
CA ILE A 92 -7.09 -1.36 -11.95
C ILE A 92 -7.62 -0.98 -10.57
N ILE A 93 -7.82 -1.97 -9.71
CA ILE A 93 -8.35 -1.80 -8.36
C ILE A 93 -7.25 -2.13 -7.38
N GLU A 94 -6.81 -1.12 -6.64
CA GLU A 94 -5.84 -1.26 -5.57
C GLU A 94 -6.59 -1.59 -4.27
N GLY A 95 -6.12 -2.63 -3.59
CA GLY A 95 -6.86 -3.23 -2.48
C GLY A 95 -6.62 -2.62 -1.10
N GLY A 96 -5.46 -2.00 -0.87
CA GLY A 96 -5.03 -1.56 0.45
C GLY A 96 -4.54 -0.12 0.45
N TRP A 97 -5.09 0.72 1.33
CA TRP A 97 -4.69 2.13 1.38
C TRP A 97 -3.18 2.33 1.57
N HIS A 98 -2.50 2.73 0.50
CA HIS A 98 -1.10 3.11 0.54
C HIS A 98 -0.85 4.31 -0.39
N SER A 99 -0.62 5.48 0.22
CA SER A 99 -0.09 6.61 -0.52
C SER A 99 1.43 6.43 -0.70
N PHE A 100 1.94 6.78 -1.89
CA PHE A 100 3.36 7.00 -2.08
C PHE A 100 3.76 8.30 -1.40
N ILE A 101 4.16 8.22 -0.13
CA ILE A 101 4.68 9.38 0.60
C ILE A 101 5.89 9.92 -0.17
N ASN A 102 5.83 11.20 -0.54
CA ASN A 102 6.85 11.91 -1.31
C ASN A 102 7.08 11.41 -2.75
N SER A 103 6.16 10.64 -3.34
CA SER A 103 6.18 10.28 -4.76
C SER A 103 7.55 9.79 -5.27
N ASP A 104 8.17 10.51 -6.22
CA ASP A 104 9.48 10.20 -6.81
C ASP A 104 10.68 10.40 -5.86
N ARG A 105 10.44 10.97 -4.68
CA ARG A 105 11.40 11.10 -3.56
C ARG A 105 11.12 10.11 -2.44
N SER A 106 10.25 9.15 -2.68
CA SER A 106 9.98 8.06 -1.74
C SER A 106 11.18 7.09 -1.68
N ARG A 107 11.27 6.33 -0.59
CA ARG A 107 12.30 5.27 -0.46
C ARG A 107 12.16 4.24 -1.57
N GLN A 108 10.93 3.95 -1.98
CA GLN A 108 10.60 3.02 -3.05
C GLN A 108 11.19 3.51 -4.38
N SER A 109 11.07 4.80 -4.69
CA SER A 109 11.66 5.40 -5.90
C SER A 109 13.18 5.36 -5.88
N PHE A 110 13.82 5.61 -4.74
CA PHE A 110 15.28 5.49 -4.62
C PHE A 110 15.76 4.05 -4.78
N ILE A 111 15.04 3.08 -4.22
CA ILE A 111 15.35 1.65 -4.41
C ILE A 111 15.19 1.27 -5.88
N ALA A 112 14.09 1.67 -6.53
CA ALA A 112 13.90 1.43 -7.96
C ALA A 112 15.08 1.98 -8.77
N GLN A 113 15.50 3.22 -8.51
CA GLN A 113 16.64 3.85 -9.17
C GLN A 113 17.95 3.11 -8.93
N ALA A 114 18.23 2.69 -7.69
CA ALA A 114 19.40 1.87 -7.36
C ALA A 114 19.38 0.52 -8.08
N LEU A 115 18.18 -0.04 -8.29
CA LEU A 115 17.94 -1.22 -9.11
C LEU A 115 17.88 -0.90 -10.61
N GLY A 116 18.28 0.30 -11.06
CA GLY A 116 18.32 0.69 -12.48
C GLY A 116 16.96 0.92 -13.13
N GLU A 117 15.89 1.01 -12.35
CA GLU A 117 14.53 1.30 -12.80
C GLU A 117 14.16 2.76 -12.51
N ASN A 118 13.38 3.39 -13.39
CA ASN A 118 12.87 4.73 -13.14
C ASN A 118 11.36 4.69 -12.90
N LEU A 119 10.96 4.76 -11.62
CA LEU A 119 9.56 4.77 -11.23
C LEU A 119 9.02 6.20 -11.23
N LYS A 120 8.29 6.57 -12.29
CA LYS A 120 7.55 7.83 -12.33
C LYS A 120 6.28 7.69 -11.48
N VAL A 121 6.28 8.33 -10.32
CA VAL A 121 5.13 8.36 -9.41
C VAL A 121 4.47 9.74 -9.48
N PHE A 122 3.15 9.75 -9.70
CA PHE A 122 2.37 10.98 -9.63
C PHE A 122 1.89 11.18 -8.20
N GLY A 123 2.11 12.38 -7.66
CA GLY A 123 1.61 12.75 -6.34
C GLY A 123 0.11 13.00 -6.34
N ASN A 124 -0.49 12.90 -5.16
CA ASN A 124 -1.86 13.33 -4.95
C ASN A 124 -1.99 14.83 -5.22
N GLU A 125 -3.07 15.25 -5.89
CA GLU A 125 -3.32 16.66 -6.19
C GLU A 125 -3.73 17.48 -4.97
N GLY A 126 -4.28 16.83 -3.93
CA GLY A 126 -4.75 17.51 -2.73
C GLY A 126 -4.84 16.59 -1.53
N PHE A 127 -4.88 17.21 -0.35
CA PHE A 127 -5.13 16.57 0.93
C PHE A 127 -6.16 17.40 1.68
N ARG A 128 -7.28 16.78 2.05
CA ARG A 128 -8.41 17.43 2.71
C ARG A 128 -8.68 16.79 4.07
N LEU A 129 -9.06 17.63 5.02
CA LEU A 129 -9.50 17.25 6.36
C LEU A 129 -10.97 17.61 6.49
N TYR A 130 -11.76 16.73 7.10
CA TYR A 130 -13.14 17.04 7.47
C TYR A 130 -13.17 17.55 8.91
N GLY A 131 -13.79 18.70 9.15
CA GLY A 131 -13.94 19.30 10.47
C GLY A 131 -14.91 20.48 10.41
N GLU A 132 -15.58 20.80 11.52
CA GLU A 132 -16.61 21.85 11.57
C GLU A 132 -17.70 21.70 10.50
N ASP A 133 -18.11 20.45 10.22
CA ASP A 133 -19.08 20.08 9.19
C ASP A 133 -18.74 20.52 7.75
N LYS A 134 -17.44 20.65 7.45
CA LYS A 134 -16.93 20.99 6.11
C LYS A 134 -15.63 20.28 5.78
N TRP A 135 -15.33 20.19 4.49
CA TRP A 135 -14.03 19.76 3.98
C TRP A 135 -13.11 20.96 3.79
N GLU A 136 -11.94 20.93 4.44
CA GLU A 136 -10.91 21.95 4.35
C GLU A 136 -9.65 21.41 3.64
N GLU A 137 -9.05 22.17 2.73
CA GLU A 137 -7.76 21.78 2.15
C GLU A 137 -6.62 22.12 3.11
N LEU A 138 -5.74 21.14 3.39
CA LEU A 138 -4.62 21.32 4.31
C LEU A 138 -3.73 22.52 3.93
N ARG A 139 -3.50 22.72 2.63
CA ARG A 139 -2.72 23.86 2.11
C ARG A 139 -3.31 25.23 2.46
N TYR A 140 -4.63 25.33 2.68
CA TYR A 140 -5.26 26.58 3.10
C TYR A 140 -5.21 26.74 4.61
N LEU A 141 -5.40 25.66 5.37
CA LEU A 141 -5.22 25.66 6.82
C LEU A 141 -3.80 26.09 7.20
N GLN A 142 -2.79 25.54 6.51
CA GLN A 142 -1.38 25.85 6.73
C GLN A 142 -1.00 27.31 6.51
N ARG A 143 -1.78 28.09 5.75
CA ARG A 143 -1.52 29.53 5.57
C ARG A 143 -1.70 30.33 6.85
N ASN A 144 -2.52 29.82 7.76
CA ASN A 144 -2.81 30.46 9.04
C ASN A 144 -1.88 29.96 10.16
N TRP A 145 -0.99 29.01 9.87
CA TRP A 145 -0.09 28.44 10.86
C TRP A 145 1.10 29.36 11.11
N THR A 146 1.36 29.58 12.40
CA THR A 146 2.50 30.28 12.95
C THR A 146 3.73 29.38 13.01
N LYS A 147 4.89 29.94 13.33
CA LYS A 147 6.11 29.13 13.52
C LYS A 147 5.96 28.19 14.71
N GLU A 148 5.27 28.66 15.74
CA GLU A 148 4.96 27.94 16.96
C GLU A 148 4.13 26.68 16.64
N ASP A 149 3.09 26.80 15.81
CA ASP A 149 2.28 25.65 15.36
C ASP A 149 3.13 24.58 14.67
N PHE A 150 4.07 24.98 13.80
CA PHE A 150 4.97 24.03 13.15
C PHE A 150 5.96 23.38 14.12
N GLN A 151 6.37 24.06 15.20
CA GLN A 151 7.23 23.47 16.22
C GLN A 151 6.47 22.51 17.11
N GLU A 152 5.25 22.89 17.53
CA GLU A 152 4.35 22.01 18.26
C GLU A 152 4.07 20.73 17.47
N GLY A 153 3.76 20.84 16.17
CA GLY A 153 3.55 19.66 15.32
C GLY A 153 4.75 18.70 15.28
N LYS A 154 5.98 19.22 15.37
CA LYS A 154 7.19 18.37 15.48
C LYS A 154 7.33 17.72 16.85
N VAL A 155 6.98 18.42 17.92
CA VAL A 155 6.98 17.89 19.29
C VAL A 155 5.96 16.76 19.38
N VAL A 156 4.72 17.01 18.98
CA VAL A 156 3.63 16.01 18.95
C VAL A 156 4.04 14.80 18.11
N SER A 157 4.56 15.02 16.89
CA SER A 157 5.03 13.91 16.04
C SER A 157 6.14 13.10 16.72
N ARG A 158 7.08 13.74 17.41
CA ARG A 158 8.15 13.04 18.12
C ARG A 158 7.61 12.23 19.29
N GLU A 159 6.71 12.79 20.08
CA GLU A 159 6.08 12.09 21.22
C GLU A 159 5.30 10.87 20.72
N MET A 160 4.45 11.03 19.72
CA MET A 160 3.70 9.92 19.11
C MET A 160 4.61 8.80 18.59
N ASN A 161 5.74 9.13 17.97
CA ASN A 161 6.67 8.12 17.45
C ASN A 161 7.49 7.38 18.53
N LEU A 162 7.62 7.98 19.71
CA LEU A 162 8.37 7.40 20.84
C LEU A 162 7.46 6.72 21.88
N MET A 163 6.15 6.92 21.76
CA MET A 163 5.14 6.39 22.65
C MET A 163 5.16 4.85 22.66
N SER A 164 5.04 4.27 23.85
CA SER A 164 4.83 2.83 23.99
C SER A 164 3.43 2.44 23.51
N LYS A 165 3.20 1.13 23.32
CA LYS A 165 1.87 0.63 22.95
C LYS A 165 0.84 0.93 24.05
N GLU A 166 1.24 0.75 25.31
CA GLU A 166 0.41 1.00 26.48
C GLU A 166 0.04 2.47 26.61
N GLU A 167 1.00 3.38 26.39
CA GLU A 167 0.76 4.83 26.39
C GLU A 167 -0.18 5.24 25.25
N ALA A 168 -0.03 4.63 24.06
CA ALA A 168 -0.89 4.92 22.91
C ALA A 168 -2.34 4.44 23.11
N GLU A 169 -2.53 3.32 23.81
CA GLU A 169 -3.87 2.77 24.12
C GLU A 169 -4.70 3.73 24.98
N GLU A 170 -4.09 4.60 25.80
CA GLU A 170 -4.83 5.61 26.58
C GLU A 170 -5.50 6.69 25.72
N TYR A 171 -4.97 6.92 24.51
CA TYR A 171 -5.49 7.88 23.55
C TYR A 171 -6.44 7.25 22.52
N ASP A 172 -6.52 5.92 22.47
CA ASP A 172 -7.38 5.15 21.56
C ASP A 172 -8.84 5.13 22.07
N ASN A 173 -9.42 6.32 22.26
CA ASN A 173 -10.80 6.53 22.70
C ASN A 173 -11.78 6.44 21.52
N ILE A 174 -11.61 5.44 20.65
CA ILE A 174 -12.51 5.21 19.54
C ILE A 174 -13.80 4.59 20.09
N ASP A 175 -14.85 5.42 20.19
CA ASP A 175 -16.26 4.98 20.24
C ASP A 175 -16.69 4.40 18.88
#